data_AF-A0A3S2UZA7-F1
#
_entry.id   AF-A0A3S2UZA7-F1
#
_cell.length_a   1.000
_cell.length_b   1.000
_cell.length_c   1.000
_cell.angle_alpha   90.00
_cell.angle_beta   90.00
_cell.angle_gamma   90.00
#
_symmetry.space_group_name_H-M   'P 1'
#
loop_
_entity.id
_entity.type
_entity.pdbx_description
1 polymer ?
#
loop_
_entity_poly.entity_id
_entity_poly.type
_entity_poly.pdbx_seq_one_letter_code
_entity_poly.pdbx_strand_id
1 'polypeptide(L)' 'MENQSLTGEFPTEKVSEAALWLSRNADTIKGNPLLELMSRFHLSVLDAAEASRRAHRLRYAAGQTVASS' A
#
# COMPACT_ATOMS: atom_id res chain seq x y z
N MET A 1 -33.39 0.87 20.09
CA MET A 1 -32.41 1.96 19.96
C MET A 1 -31.11 1.32 19.54
N GLU A 2 -30.88 1.21 18.23
CA GLU A 2 -29.68 0.57 17.68
C GLU A 2 -29.24 1.39 16.47
N ASN A 3 -28.44 2.42 16.72
CA ASN A 3 -27.64 3.05 15.67
C ASN A 3 -26.52 2.08 15.33
N GLN A 4 -26.77 1.18 14.37
CA GLN A 4 -25.69 0.53 13.64
C GLN A 4 -25.06 1.58 12.73
N SER A 5 -24.19 2.40 13.31
CA SER A 5 -23.24 3.20 12.54
C SER A 5 -22.25 2.22 11.90
N LEU A 6 -22.64 1.69 10.73
CA LEU A 6 -21.74 1.12 9.74
C LEU A 6 -20.91 2.26 9.16
N THR A 7 -20.07 2.89 10.00
CA THR A 7 -18.94 3.67 9.52
C THR A 7 -17.96 2.65 8.96
N GLY A 8 -18.05 2.43 7.65
CA GLY A 8 -17.01 1.75 6.88
C GLY A 8 -15.72 2.52 7.04
N GLU A 9 -14.95 2.17 8.07
CA GLU A 9 -13.63 2.71 8.34
C GLU A 9 -12.73 2.37 7.15
N PHE A 10 -12.51 3.40 6.34
CA PHE A 10 -11.59 3.52 5.23
C PHE A 10 -10.41 2.53 5.24
N PRO A 11 -10.51 1.38 4.54
CA PRO A 11 -9.35 0.50 4.32
C PRO A 11 -8.22 1.21 3.55
N THR A 12 -8.50 2.39 2.98
CA THR A 12 -7.58 3.21 2.20
C THR A 12 -6.44 3.84 3.00
N GLU A 13 -6.61 4.12 4.30
CA GLU A 13 -5.56 4.79 5.07
C GLU A 13 -4.38 3.85 5.34
N LYS A 14 -4.66 2.65 5.86
CA LYS A 14 -3.65 1.60 6.09
C LYS A 14 -2.95 1.18 4.80
N VAL A 15 -3.67 1.10 3.69
CA VAL A 15 -3.10 0.80 2.36
C VAL A 15 -2.14 1.90 1.90
N SER A 16 -2.47 3.16 2.16
CA SER A 16 -1.62 4.30 1.75
C SER A 16 -0.38 4.40 2.63
N GLU A 17 -0.52 4.17 3.94
CA GLU A 17 0.61 4.09 4.87
C GLU A 17 1.55 2.94 4.49
N ALA A 18 1.00 1.75 4.26
CA ALA A 18 1.75 0.57 3.80
C ALA A 18 2.49 0.83 2.49
N ALA A 19 1.85 1.51 1.54
CA ALA A 19 2.47 1.87 0.26
C ALA A 19 3.65 2.83 0.44
N LEU A 20 3.50 3.86 1.29
CA LEU A 20 4.56 4.83 1.56
C LEU A 20 5.72 4.19 2.34
N TRP A 21 5.41 3.30 3.28
CA TRP A 21 6.43 2.55 3.99
C TRP A 21 7.20 1.64 3.03
N LEU A 22 6.50 0.87 2.19
CA LEU A 22 7.13 -0.03 1.24
C LEU A 22 7.97 0.73 0.20
N SER A 23 7.53 1.90 -0.28
CA SER A 23 8.31 2.67 -1.27
C SER A 23 9.68 3.10 -0.72
N ARG A 24 9.78 3.30 0.60
CA ARG A 24 11.01 3.69 1.31
C ARG A 24 11.85 2.51 1.79
N ASN A 25 11.23 1.36 2.05
CA ASN A 25 11.87 0.21 2.71
C ASN A 25 11.98 -1.02 1.81
N ALA A 26 11.50 -0.98 0.56
CA ALA A 26 11.47 -2.16 -0.28
C ALA A 26 12.85 -2.83 -0.50
N ASP A 27 13.95 -2.07 -0.43
CA ASP A 27 15.30 -2.62 -0.60
C ASP A 27 15.82 -3.34 0.67
N THR A 28 15.15 -3.16 1.81
CA THR A 28 15.52 -3.80 3.09
C THR A 28 14.80 -5.13 3.32
N ILE A 29 13.78 -5.42 2.51
CA ILE A 29 12.96 -6.63 2.63
C ILE A 29 13.70 -7.81 1.99
N LYS A 30 14.08 -8.80 2.80
CA LYS A 30 14.77 -10.03 2.36
C LYS A 30 13.83 -11.14 1.89
N GLY A 31 12.51 -10.92 1.94
CA GLY A 31 11.47 -11.91 1.65
C GLY A 31 10.36 -11.36 0.75
N ASN A 32 9.18 -12.00 0.79
CA ASN A 32 8.03 -11.56 -0.01
C ASN A 32 7.44 -10.26 0.58
N PRO A 33 7.46 -9.13 -0.16
CA PRO A 33 6.92 -7.85 0.32
C PRO A 33 5.44 -7.91 0.69
N LEU A 34 4.65 -8.76 0.05
CA LEU A 34 3.23 -8.90 0.37
C LEU A 34 3.03 -9.53 1.75
N LEU A 35 3.83 -10.54 2.11
CA LEU A 35 3.75 -11.17 3.43
C LEU A 35 4.18 -10.19 4.53
N GLU A 36 5.22 -9.38 4.25
CA GLU A 36 5.66 -8.32 5.15
C GLU A 36 4.54 -7.28 5.36
N LEU A 37 3.89 -6.84 4.28
CA LEU A 37 2.78 -5.90 4.37
C LEU A 37 1.57 -6.46 5.13
N MET A 38 1.20 -7.71 4.86
CA MET A 38 0.11 -8.39 5.57
C MET A 38 0.42 -8.52 7.06
N SER A 39 1.63 -8.93 7.42
CA SER A 39 2.05 -9.10 8.81
C SER A 39 2.16 -7.77 9.56
N ARG A 40 2.69 -6.73 8.90
CA ARG A 40 3.03 -5.44 9.54
C ARG A 40 1.83 -4.50 9.69
N PHE A 41 0.97 -4.46 8.68
CA PHE A 41 -0.15 -3.52 8.61
C PHE A 41 -1.52 -4.22 8.80
N HIS A 42 -1.50 -5.52 9.10
CA HIS A 42 -2.71 -6.37 9.22
C HIS A 42 -3.62 -6.25 7.99
N LEU A 43 -3.00 -6.21 6.81
CA LEU A 43 -3.72 -6.07 5.55
C LEU A 43 -4.23 -7.41 5.05
N SER A 44 -5.39 -7.39 4.38
CA SER A 44 -5.79 -8.50 3.53
C SER A 44 -4.80 -8.66 2.37
N VAL A 45 -4.80 -9.82 1.72
CA VAL A 45 -3.95 -10.04 0.53
C VAL A 45 -4.22 -9.03 -0.58
N LEU A 46 -5.48 -8.59 -0.73
CA LEU A 46 -5.89 -7.60 -1.73
C LEU A 46 -5.36 -6.20 -1.38
N ASP A 47 -5.46 -5.82 -0.10
CA ASP A 47 -4.96 -4.53 0.38
C ASP A 47 -3.43 -4.46 0.32
N ALA A 48 -2.73 -5.55 0.65
CA ALA A 48 -1.29 -5.64 0.50
C ALA A 48 -0.86 -5.53 -0.97
N ALA A 49 -1.59 -6.17 -1.89
CA ALA A 49 -1.34 -6.05 -3.32
C ALA A 49 -1.57 -4.62 -3.85
N GLU A 50 -2.62 -3.95 -3.38
CA GLU A 50 -2.89 -2.55 -3.72
C GLU A 50 -1.80 -1.62 -3.15
N ALA A 51 -1.39 -1.81 -1.90
CA ALA A 51 -0.28 -1.08 -1.29
C ALA A 51 1.03 -1.28 -2.07
N SER A 52 1.33 -2.50 -2.50
CA SER A 52 2.48 -2.82 -3.34
C SER A 52 2.44 -2.09 -4.68
N ARG A 53 1.27 -2.03 -5.32
CA ARG A 53 1.08 -1.32 -6.59
C ARG A 53 1.27 0.19 -6.43
N ARG A 54 0.72 0.77 -5.35
CA ARG A 54 0.91 2.19 -5.01
C ARG A 54 2.37 2.50 -4.69
N ALA A 55 3.05 1.65 -3.93
CA ALA A 55 4.48 1.78 -3.65
C ALA A 55 5.31 1.80 -4.93
N HIS A 56 5.01 0.91 -5.88
CA HIS A 56 5.67 0.90 -7.19
C HIS A 56 5.46 2.21 -7.95
N ARG A 57 4.22 2.73 -8.01
CA ARG A 57 3.94 4.04 -8.63
C ARG A 57 4.71 5.15 -7.93
N LEU A 58 4.77 5.17 -6.60
CA LEU A 58 5.53 6.18 -5.84
C LEU A 58 7.03 6.14 -6.16
N ARG A 59 7.62 4.95 -6.32
CA ARG A 59 9.06 4.82 -6.64
C ARG A 59 9.39 5.20 -8.07
N TYR A 60 8.50 4.92 -9.03
CA TYR A 60 8.80 4.99 -10.46
C TYR A 60 7.97 6.03 -11.24
N ALA A 61 7.10 6.80 -10.60
CA ALA A 61 6.36 7.90 -11.24
C ALA A 61 7.29 8.98 -11.83
N ALA A 62 8.54 9.08 -11.36
CA ALA A 62 9.56 9.95 -11.95
C ALA A 62 10.02 9.53 -13.36
N GLY A 63 9.67 8.32 -13.83
CA GLY A 63 10.05 7.81 -15.16
C GLY A 63 9.00 8.04 -16.26
N GLN A 64 7.78 8.48 -15.93
CA GLN A 64 6.70 8.71 -16.91
C GLN A 64 6.61 10.14 -17.43
N THR A 65 7.45 11.05 -16.93
CA THR A 65 7.51 12.46 -17.39
C THR A 65 8.43 12.71 -18.59
N VAL A 66 9.05 11.68 -19.19
CA VAL A 66 10.01 11.85 -20.30
C VAL A 66 9.61 11.14 -21.61
N ALA A 67 8.35 10.73 -21.78
CA ALA A 67 7.89 10.09 -23.02
C ALA A 67 6.75 10.87 -23.74
N SER A 68 6.75 12.19 -23.59
CA SER A 68 5.94 13.10 -24.41
C SER A 68 6.77 14.34 -24.74
N SER A 69 7.62 14.25 -25.75
CA SER A 69 8.26 15.39 -26.42
C SER A 69 8.36 15.07 -27.90
#